data_AF-A0A962Z0Y6-F1
#
_entry.id   AF-A0A962Z0Y6-F1
#
_cell.length_a   1.000
_cell.length_b   1.000
_cell.length_c   1.000
_cell.angle_alpha   90.00
_cell.angle_beta   90.00
_cell.angle_gamma   90.00
#
_symmetry.space_group_name_H-M   'P 1'
#
loop_
_entity.id
_entity.type
_entity.pdbx_description
1 polymer ?
#
loop_
_entity_poly.entity_id
_entity_poly.type
_entity_poly.pdbx_seq_one_letter_code
_entity_poly.pdbx_strand_id
1 'polypeptide(L)' 'VVAVLVADGSRPLSESDVIGQLADRLAKFKQPKRVVLLPELPRNTMGKVQKNQLRERYKESFH' A
#
# COMPACT_ATOMS: atom_id res chain seq x y z
N VAL A 1 6.99 7.78 -0.27
CA VAL A 1 6.76 6.35 0.02
C VAL A 1 5.29 6.05 -0.26
N VAL A 2 4.99 4.97 -1.00
CA VAL A 2 3.62 4.51 -1.28
C VAL A 2 3.42 3.16 -0.60
N ALA A 3 2.30 2.99 0.10
CA ALA A 3 1.90 1.71 0.66
C ALA A 3 0.82 1.07 -0.23
N VAL A 4 0.98 -0.20 -0.54
CA VAL A 4 -0.04 -0.98 -1.27
C VAL A 4 -0.50 -2.10 -0.35
N LEU A 5 -1.81 -2.16 -0.12
CA LEU A 5 -2.44 -3.02 0.87
C LEU A 5 -3.55 -3.85 0.22
N VAL A 6 -3.78 -5.03 0.78
CA VAL A 6 -4.96 -5.86 0.48
C VAL A 6 -5.71 -6.00 1.79
N ALA A 7 -6.97 -5.60 1.81
CA ALA A 7 -7.83 -5.81 2.96
C ALA A 7 -8.22 -7.28 3.03
N ASP A 8 -8.25 -7.84 4.23
CA ASP A 8 -8.72 -9.21 4.47
C ASP A 8 -10.25 -9.34 4.44
N GLY A 9 -10.97 -8.22 4.24
CA GLY A 9 -12.43 -8.15 4.21
C GLY A 9 -13.09 -8.15 5.58
N SER A 10 -12.32 -8.23 6.67
CA SER A 10 -12.86 -8.25 8.03
C SER A 10 -13.49 -6.92 8.44
N ARG A 11 -12.94 -5.80 7.93
CA ARG A 11 -13.40 -4.45 8.18
C ARG A 11 -13.22 -3.57 6.94
N PRO A 12 -14.12 -2.60 6.70
CA PRO A 12 -13.86 -1.55 5.73
C PRO A 12 -12.60 -0.80 6.16
N LEU A 13 -11.64 -0.69 5.24
CA LEU A 13 -10.37 -0.02 5.47
C LEU A 13 -10.29 1.16 4.51
N SER A 14 -10.04 2.36 5.03
CA SER A 14 -9.77 3.55 4.21
C SER A 14 -8.31 3.97 4.29
N GLU A 15 -7.87 4.79 3.32
CA GLU A 15 -6.53 5.39 3.33
C GLU A 15 -6.30 6.23 4.60
N SER A 16 -7.29 7.01 5.03
CA SER A 16 -7.21 7.83 6.26
C SER A 16 -7.03 6.99 7.52
N ASP A 17 -7.68 5.82 7.61
CA ASP A 17 -7.55 4.94 8.77
C ASP A 17 -6.12 4.41 8.89
N VAL A 18 -5.52 4.01 7.76
CA VAL A 18 -4.16 3.49 7.71
C VAL A 18 -3.16 4.58 8.07
N ILE A 19 -3.28 5.76 7.46
CA ILE A 19 -2.36 6.88 7.72
C ILE A 19 -2.48 7.33 9.19
N GLY A 20 -3.71 7.45 9.70
CA GLY A 20 -3.96 7.82 11.10
C GLY A 20 -3.33 6.83 12.08
N GLN A 21 -3.49 5.53 11.87
CA GLN A 21 -2.87 4.52 12.74
C GLN A 21 -1.34 4.50 12.66
N LEU A 22 -0.77 4.85 11.51
CA LEU A 22 0.68 4.93 11.33
C LEU A 22 1.26 6.24 11.90
N ALA A 23 0.44 7.29 12.05
CA ALA A 23 0.89 8.60 12.53
C ALA A 23 1.52 8.51 13.93
N ASP A 24 0.91 7.73 14.82
CA ASP A 24 1.35 7.55 16.20
C ASP A 24 2.47 6.51 16.35
N ARG A 25 2.71 5.69 15.32
CA ARG A 25 3.62 4.54 15.38
C ARG A 25 4.91 4.73 14.59
N LEU A 26 4.93 5.70 13.66
CA LEU A 26 6.06 5.95 12.77
C LEU A 26 6.40 7.44 12.72
N ALA A 27 7.69 7.75 12.64
CA ALA A 27 8.15 9.11 12.34
C ALA A 27 7.62 9.58 10.97
N LYS A 28 7.30 10.86 10.85
CA LYS A 28 6.66 11.47 9.65
C LYS A 28 7.35 11.09 8.32
N PHE A 29 8.68 11.03 8.29
CA PHE A 29 9.42 10.69 7.07
C PHE A 29 9.30 9.22 6.62
N LYS A 30 8.85 8.32 7.50
CA LYS A 30 8.58 6.90 7.20
C LYS A 30 7.11 6.65 6.86
N GLN A 31 6.24 7.62 7.10
CA GLN A 31 4.82 7.48 6.80
C GLN A 31 4.61 7.48 5.28
N PRO A 32 3.74 6.60 4.75
CA PRO A 32 3.39 6.63 3.35
C PRO A 32 2.65 7.93 3.04
N LYS A 33 3.00 8.58 1.93
CA LYS A 33 2.28 9.75 1.42
C LYS A 33 0.96 9.36 0.74
N ARG A 34 0.86 8.10 0.32
CA ARG A 34 -0.30 7.54 -0.37
C ARG A 34 -0.46 6.08 0.00
N VAL A 35 -1.70 5.66 0.23
CA VAL A 35 -2.09 4.28 0.50
C VAL A 35 -3.03 3.84 -0.61
N VAL A 36 -2.71 2.71 -1.24
CA VAL A 36 -3.55 2.12 -2.29
C VAL A 36 -4.06 0.78 -1.82
N LEU A 37 -5.38 0.63 -1.81
CA LEU A 37 -6.06 -0.61 -1.50
C LEU A 37 -6.35 -1.35 -2.81
N LEU A 38 -5.93 -2.61 -2.88
CA LEU A 38 -6.20 -3.50 -4.00
C LEU A 38 -6.93 -4.75 -3.50
N PRO A 39 -7.76 -5.38 -4.35
CA PRO A 39 -8.36 -6.67 -4.01
C PRO A 39 -7.29 -7.78 -3.92
N GLU A 40 -6.21 -7.67 -4.70
CA GLU A 40 -5.08 -8.60 -4.66
C GLU A 40 -3.77 -7.95 -5.12
N LEU A 41 -2.65 -8.53 -4.69
CA LEU A 41 -1.33 -8.13 -5.17
C LEU A 41 -0.96 -8.92 -6.43
N PRO A 42 -0.34 -8.30 -7.45
CA PRO A 42 0.16 -9.02 -8.60
C PRO A 42 1.23 -10.01 -8.17
N ARG A 43 1.01 -11.29 -8.48
CA ARG A 43 1.92 -12.38 -8.17
C ARG A 43 2.38 -13.07 -9.45
N ASN A 44 3.57 -13.66 -9.40
CA ASN A 44 4.05 -14.53 -10.46
C ASN A 44 3.47 -15.94 -10.33
N THR A 45 3.77 -16.82 -11.28
CA THR A 45 3.34 -18.23 -11.29
C THR A 45 3.76 -18.98 -10.03
N MET A 46 4.85 -18.55 -9.38
CA MET A 46 5.36 -19.12 -8.12
C MET A 46 4.81 -18.39 -6.87
N GLY A 47 3.78 -17.55 -7.01
CA GLY A 47 3.15 -16.83 -5.90
C GLY A 47 3.94 -15.65 -5.33
N LYS A 48 5.12 -15.30 -5.87
CA LYS A 48 5.91 -14.15 -5.41
C LYS A 48 5.30 -12.84 -5.91
N VAL A 49 5.27 -11.84 -5.03
CA VAL A 49 4.76 -10.50 -5.36
C VAL A 49 5.67 -9.80 -6.37
N GLN A 50 5.10 -9.33 -7.47
CA GLN A 50 5.78 -8.61 -8.54
C GLN A 50 5.87 -7.12 -8.24
N LYS A 51 6.84 -6.72 -7.39
CA LYS A 51 7.03 -5.31 -6.99
C LYS A 51 7.37 -4.38 -8.17
N ASN A 52 7.96 -4.89 -9.24
CA ASN A 52 8.24 -4.12 -10.47
C ASN A 52 6.94 -3.63 -11.14
N GLN A 53 5.93 -4.49 -11.26
CA GLN A 53 4.63 -4.12 -11.82
C GLN A 53 3.92 -3.09 -10.93
N LEU A 54 4.00 -3.25 -9.61
CA LEU A 54 3.48 -2.25 -8.67
C LEU A 54 4.19 -0.91 -8.81
N ARG A 55 5.53 -0.91 -8.98
CA ARG A 55 6.29 0.31 -9.19
C ARG A 55 5.92 1.02 -10.50
N GLU A 56 5.71 0.29 -11.59
CA GLU A 56 5.30 0.89 -12.86
C GLU A 56 3.86 1.43 -12.78
N ARG A 57 2.94 0.65 -12.18
CA ARG A 57 1.53 1.04 -12.04
C ARG A 57 1.34 2.30 -11.19
N TYR A 58 2.19 2.52 -10.19
CA TYR A 58 2.11 3.66 -9.28
C TYR A 58 3.24 4.66 -9.46
N LYS A 59 3.94 4.63 -10.60
CA LYS A 59 5.12 5.47 -10.89
C LYS A 59 4.86 6.96 -10.64
N GLU A 60 3.71 7.45 -11.08
CA GLU A 60 3.26 8.83 -10.91
C GLU A 60 2.82 9.17 -9.48
N SER A 61 2.60 8.16 -8.63
CA SER A 61 2.30 8.36 -7.20
C SER A 61 3.55 8.51 -6.33
N PHE A 62 4.76 8.41 -6.91
CA PHE A 62 6.03 8.53 -6.19
C PHE A 62 6.63 9.95 -6.17
N HIS A 63 5.89 10.98 -6.62
CA HIS A 63 6.35 12.37 -6.55
C HIS A 63 6.43 12.95 -5.12
#